data_AF-A0A9D1R1K0-F1
#
_entry.id   AF-A0A9D1R1K0-F1
#
_cell.length_a   1.000
_cell.length_b   1.000
_cell.length_c   1.000
_cell.angle_alpha   90.00
_cell.angle_beta   90.00
_cell.angle_gamma   90.00
#
_symmetry.space_group_name_H-M   'P 1'
#
loop_
_entity.id
_entity.type
_entity.pdbx_description
1 polymer ?
#
loop_
_entity_poly.entity_id
_entity_poly.type
_entity_poly.pdbx_seq_one_letter_code
_entity_poly.pdbx_strand_id
1 'polypeptide(L)' 'MMKQQSRAVLEIRAAFGTGVFLALEELLEEEIEEQRQVLEAASDEAAIRKAQGAIAELRSIINKIRPKE' A
#
# COMPACT_ATOMS: atom_id res chain seq x y z
N MET A 1 -25.55 27.87 -6.10
CA MET A 1 -24.45 27.73 -7.09
C MET A 1 -23.34 26.92 -6.45
N MET A 2 -23.16 25.65 -6.85
CA MET A 2 -21.95 24.92 -6.45
C MET A 2 -20.76 25.61 -7.12
N LYS A 3 -19.78 26.08 -6.34
CA LYS A 3 -18.51 26.57 -6.91
C LYS A 3 -17.82 25.38 -7.55
N GLN A 4 -17.93 25.28 -8.87
CA GLN A 4 -17.24 24.26 -9.66
C GLN A 4 -15.75 24.41 -9.37
N GLN A 5 -15.15 23.41 -8.71
CA GLN A 5 -13.73 23.46 -8.38
C GLN A 5 -12.94 23.58 -9.68
N SER A 6 -11.94 24.49 -9.70
CA SER A 6 -11.05 24.64 -10.84
C SER A 6 -10.43 23.29 -11.19
N ARG A 7 -10.39 22.96 -12.48
CA ARG A 7 -9.77 21.74 -13.00
C ARG A 7 -8.33 21.56 -12.50
N ALA A 8 -7.57 22.65 -12.35
CA ALA A 8 -6.22 22.64 -11.79
C ALA A 8 -6.19 22.14 -10.33
N VAL A 9 -7.22 22.42 -9.52
CA VAL A 9 -7.32 21.94 -8.14
C VAL A 9 -7.59 20.43 -8.10
N LEU A 10 -8.42 19.93 -9.03
CA LEU A 10 -8.67 18.50 -9.17
C LEU A 10 -7.42 17.77 -9.66
N GLU A 11 -6.69 18.32 -10.63
CA GLU A 11 -5.43 17.77 -11.14
C GLU A 11 -4.31 17.79 -10.08
N ILE A 12 -4.19 18.87 -9.29
CA ILE A 12 -3.25 18.93 -8.16
C ILE A 12 -3.64 17.92 -7.09
N ARG A 13 -4.92 17.78 -6.73
CA ARG A 13 -5.37 16.80 -5.74
C ARG A 13 -5.17 15.37 -6.24
N ALA A 14 -5.40 15.11 -7.52
CA ALA A 14 -5.10 13.83 -8.15
C ALA A 14 -3.60 13.55 -8.12
N ALA A 15 -2.75 14.49 -8.54
CA ALA A 15 -1.29 14.36 -8.53
C ALA A 15 -0.71 14.21 -7.11
N PHE A 16 -1.23 14.94 -6.13
CA PHE A 16 -0.87 14.79 -4.72
C PHE A 16 -1.30 13.43 -4.19
N GLY A 17 -2.50 12.96 -4.58
CA GLY A 17 -2.97 11.61 -4.32
C GLY A 17 -2.07 10.54 -4.95
N THR A 18 -1.63 10.73 -6.20
CA THR A 18 -0.74 9.80 -6.91
C THR A 18 0.65 9.77 -6.30
N GLY A 19 1.26 10.92 -5.98
CA GLY A 19 2.61 10.94 -5.38
C GLY A 19 2.64 10.32 -3.99
N VAL A 20 1.66 10.64 -3.14
CA VAL A 20 1.52 10.00 -1.81
C VAL A 20 1.18 8.53 -1.94
N PHE A 21 0.31 8.15 -2.89
CA PHE A 21 -0.01 6.75 -3.16
C PHE A 21 1.24 5.96 -3.58
N LEU A 22 2.04 6.46 -4.52
CA LEU A 22 3.25 5.78 -4.98
C LEU A 22 4.26 5.60 -3.85
N ALA A 23 4.49 6.64 -3.04
CA ALA A 23 5.39 6.54 -1.89
C ALA A 23 4.88 5.54 -0.84
N LEU A 24 3.56 5.48 -0.62
CA LEU A 24 2.96 4.53 0.31
C LEU A 24 2.98 3.09 -0.26
N GLU A 25 2.79 2.93 -1.58
CA GLU A 25 2.89 1.64 -2.28
C GLU A 25 4.33 1.11 -2.20
N GLU A 26 5.33 1.96 -2.46
CA GLU A 26 6.75 1.60 -2.34
C GLU A 26 7.13 1.16 -0.92
N LEU A 27 6.72 1.92 0.10
CA LEU A 27 6.93 1.57 1.51
C LEU A 27 6.28 0.23 1.88
N LEU A 28 5.05 -0.01 1.42
CA LEU A 28 4.33 -1.25 1.72
C LEU A 28 4.92 -2.46 0.98
N GLU A 29 5.43 -2.28 -0.24
CA GLU A 29 6.14 -3.33 -0.98
C GLU A 29 7.50 -3.67 -0.33
N GLU A 30 8.23 -2.68 0.19
CA GLU A 30 9.46 -2.91 0.97
C GLU A 30 9.18 -3.75 2.23
N GLU A 31 8.17 -3.38 3.01
CA GLU A 31 7.75 -4.16 4.19
C GLU A 31 7.29 -5.58 3.81
N ILE A 32 6.61 -5.76 2.67
CA ILE A 32 6.25 -7.11 2.18
C ILE A 32 7.52 -7.94 1.95
N GLU A 33 8.56 -7.35 1.37
CA GLU A 33 9.82 -8.05 1.10
C GLU A 33 10.56 -8.39 2.41
N GLU A 34 10.56 -7.51 3.40
CA GLU A 34 11.08 -7.81 4.74
C GLU A 34 10.33 -9.00 5.38
N GLN A 35 8.99 -9.02 5.31
CA GLN A 35 8.21 -10.14 5.82
C GLN A 35 8.45 -11.45 5.05
N ARG A 36 8.83 -11.39 3.76
CA ARG A 36 9.25 -12.57 3.00
C ARG A 36 10.58 -13.12 3.49
N GLN A 37 11.55 -12.25 3.79
CA GLN A 37 12.82 -12.69 4.38
C GLN A 37 12.59 -13.34 5.76
N VAL A 38 11.69 -12.77 6.58
CA VAL A 38 11.27 -13.38 7.85
C VAL A 38 10.64 -14.76 7.62
N LEU A 39 9.78 -14.89 6.61
CA LEU A 39 9.15 -16.16 6.24
C LEU A 39 10.16 -17.20 5.78
N GLU A 40 11.16 -16.82 4.98
CA GLU A 40 12.24 -17.70 4.52
C GLU A 40 13.14 -18.17 5.68
N ALA A 41 13.37 -17.30 6.66
CA ALA A 41 14.18 -17.62 7.85
C ALA A 41 13.41 -18.34 8.97
N ALA A 42 12.08 -18.46 8.86
CA ALA A 42 11.24 -19.01 9.93
C ALA A 42 11.44 -20.53 10.09
N SER A 43 11.74 -20.96 11.31
CA SER A 43 11.96 -22.38 11.65
C SER A 43 10.75 -23.07 12.27
N ASP A 44 9.70 -22.34 12.64
CA ASP A 44 8.50 -22.87 13.28
C ASP A 44 7.20 -22.39 12.62
N GLU A 45 6.15 -23.21 12.77
CA GLU A 45 4.86 -22.99 12.13
C GLU A 45 4.14 -21.72 12.62
N ALA A 46 4.40 -21.28 13.86
CA ALA A 46 3.80 -20.05 14.37
C ALA A 46 4.42 -18.81 13.72
N ALA A 47 5.75 -18.78 13.58
CA ALA A 47 6.48 -17.74 12.87
C ALA A 47 6.08 -17.68 11.39
N ILE A 48 5.98 -18.83 10.71
CA ILE A 48 5.51 -18.93 9.32
C ILE A 48 4.10 -18.33 9.18
N ARG A 49 3.15 -18.76 10.01
CA ARG A 49 1.77 -18.23 9.97
C ARG A 49 1.71 -16.73 10.23
N LYS A 50 2.53 -16.23 11.15
CA LYS A 50 2.59 -14.79 11.47
C LYS A 50 3.08 -13.98 10.26
N ALA A 51 4.19 -14.38 9.65
CA ALA A 51 4.74 -13.69 8.48
C ALA A 51 3.78 -13.75 7.28
N GLN A 52 3.16 -14.91 7.02
CA GLN A 52 2.13 -15.05 5.98
C GLN A 52 0.92 -14.14 6.23
N GLY A 53 0.46 -14.05 7.48
CA GLY A 53 -0.63 -13.15 7.87
C GLY A 53 -0.29 -11.69 7.63
N ALA A 54 0.91 -11.25 8.02
CA ALA A 54 1.39 -9.90 7.78
C ALA A 54 1.45 -9.55 6.28
N ILE A 55 2.03 -10.44 5.46
CA ILE A 55 2.08 -10.27 4.00
C ILE A 55 0.67 -10.13 3.41
N ALA A 56 -0.29 -10.95 3.85
CA ALA A 56 -1.66 -10.90 3.37
C ALA A 56 -2.36 -9.57 3.73
N GLU A 57 -2.11 -9.06 4.94
CA GLU A 57 -2.63 -7.78 5.40
C GLU A 57 -2.06 -6.61 4.59
N LEU A 58 -0.75 -6.55 4.39
CA LEU A 58 -0.07 -5.51 3.61
C LEU A 58 -0.60 -5.46 2.17
N ARG A 59 -0.74 -6.63 1.52
CA ARG A 59 -1.36 -6.73 0.18
C ARG A 59 -2.81 -6.23 0.17
N SER A 60 -3.56 -6.50 1.24
CA SER A 60 -4.93 -5.98 1.38
C SER A 60 -4.95 -4.45 1.47
N ILE A 61 -4.00 -3.86 2.20
CA ILE A 61 -3.85 -2.41 2.32
C ILE A 61 -3.56 -1.80 0.95
N ILE A 62 -2.55 -2.29 0.23
CA ILE A 62 -2.20 -1.82 -1.14
C ILE A 62 -3.43 -1.83 -2.04
N ASN A 63 -4.18 -2.94 -2.06
CA ASN A 63 -5.38 -3.06 -2.88
C ASN A 63 -6.50 -2.08 -2.51
N LYS A 64 -6.60 -1.67 -1.23
CA LYS A 64 -7.61 -0.70 -0.77
C LYS A 64 -7.22 0.74 -1.08
N ILE A 65 -5.93 1.06 -1.03
CA ILE A 65 -5.42 2.42 -1.29
C ILE A 65 -5.23 2.70 -2.78
N ARG A 66 -5.10 1.66 -3.62
CA ARG A 66 -4.95 1.80 -5.07
C ARG A 66 -6.12 2.59 -5.66
N PRO A 67 -5.87 3.71 -6.37
CA PRO A 67 -6.91 4.45 -7.08
C PRO A 67 -7.66 3.51 -8.03
N LYS A 68 -8.99 3.51 -7.96
CA LYS A 68 -9.82 2.78 -8.94
C LYS A 68 -9.96 3.65 -10.19
N GLU A 69 -9.66 3.06 -11.34
CA GLU A 69 -9.92 3.65 -12.66
C GLU A 69 -11.40 3.98 -12.86
#